data_AF-A0A9X1ZZ85-F1
#
_entry.id   AF-A0A9X1ZZ85-F1
#
_cell.length_a   1.000
_cell.length_b   1.000
_cell.length_c   1.000
_cell.angle_alpha   90.00
_cell.angle_beta   90.00
_cell.angle_gamma   90.00
#
_symmetry.space_group_name_H-M   'P 1'
#
loop_
_entity.id
_entity.type
_entity.pdbx_description
1 polymer ?
#
loop_
_entity_poly.entity_id
_entity_poly.type
_entity_poly.pdbx_seq_one_letter_code
_entity_poly.pdbx_strand_id
1 'polypeptide(L)'
;MLFAYFGVSLTIRRRSQRADLRAKLAMKRKANRLLRHKENDSVLLRSPDALEYPNAEGIPDFEKRPQWLVRKYLGFNHDGLEFLLHRHFAYLADDEKSWDAMLCCDDAVDLRDDYWRSDKNSRAKRNEAWHAWEAIPEKDRAWLEVVGIVPFEDILGIDEIGDDYFSDPHVYAPFNGKNAPFRHFYARVQSVSTFDLRRVWPSDEQEDRVVKFPAGLRERPDAQP
;
A
#
# COMPACT_ATOMS: atom_id res chain seq x y z
N MET A 1 -36.55 22.33 -37.79
CA MET A 1 -35.54 22.89 -36.87
C MET A 1 -34.87 21.74 -36.12
N LEU A 2 -33.62 21.39 -36.42
CA LEU A 2 -32.94 20.24 -35.81
C LEU A 2 -31.41 20.48 -35.70
N PHE A 3 -30.97 21.38 -34.81
CA PHE A 3 -29.53 21.62 -34.54
C PHE A 3 -29.23 21.93 -33.06
N ALA A 4 -29.92 21.30 -32.10
CA ALA A 4 -29.72 21.56 -30.66
C ALA A 4 -29.14 20.38 -29.84
N TYR A 5 -28.91 19.20 -30.43
CA TYR A 5 -28.59 17.99 -29.65
C TYR A 5 -27.11 17.78 -29.27
N PHE A 6 -26.17 18.51 -29.87
CA PHE A 6 -24.73 18.29 -29.63
C PHE A 6 -24.10 19.25 -28.59
N GLY A 7 -24.73 20.40 -28.29
CA GLY A 7 -24.18 21.38 -27.33
C GLY A 7 -24.44 21.04 -25.84
N VAL A 8 -25.51 20.29 -25.57
CA VAL A 8 -25.91 19.90 -24.21
C VAL A 8 -24.96 18.83 -23.65
N SER A 9 -24.52 17.87 -24.48
CA SER A 9 -23.64 16.75 -24.08
C SER A 9 -22.23 17.22 -23.64
N LEU A 10 -21.60 18.13 -24.39
CA LEU A 10 -20.29 18.71 -24.04
C LEU A 10 -20.34 19.55 -22.76
N THR A 11 -21.43 20.29 -22.55
CA THR A 11 -21.61 21.13 -21.35
C THR A 11 -21.85 20.27 -20.11
N ILE A 12 -22.64 19.20 -20.22
CA ILE A 12 -22.85 18.22 -19.14
C ILE A 12 -21.53 17.52 -18.80
N ARG A 13 -20.77 17.05 -19.79
CA ARG A 13 -19.46 16.41 -19.60
C ARG A 13 -18.42 17.36 -18.97
N ARG A 14 -18.40 18.64 -19.36
CA ARG A 14 -17.54 19.65 -18.72
C ARG A 14 -17.97 19.95 -17.27
N ARG A 15 -19.28 19.94 -17.00
CA ARG A 15 -19.81 20.15 -15.64
C ARG A 15 -19.49 18.98 -14.72
N SER A 16 -19.55 17.74 -15.21
CA SER A 16 -19.14 16.54 -14.46
C SER A 16 -17.64 16.57 -14.18
N GLN A 17 -16.79 16.81 -15.19
CA GLN A 17 -15.33 16.93 -14.99
C GLN A 17 -14.93 17.98 -13.94
N ARG A 18 -15.60 19.13 -13.93
CA ARG A 18 -15.35 20.18 -12.92
C ARG A 18 -15.80 19.75 -11.53
N ALA A 19 -16.91 19.03 -11.41
CA ALA A 19 -17.41 18.50 -10.14
C ALA A 19 -16.46 17.43 -9.60
N ASP A 20 -16.05 16.48 -10.44
CA ASP A 20 -15.13 15.39 -10.10
C ASP A 20 -13.78 15.94 -9.63
N LEU A 21 -13.19 16.89 -10.36
CA LEU A 21 -11.95 17.55 -9.97
C LEU A 21 -12.08 18.29 -8.64
N ARG A 22 -13.21 18.97 -8.41
CA ARG A 22 -13.46 19.66 -7.13
C ARG A 22 -13.56 18.68 -5.98
N ALA A 23 -14.24 17.56 -6.17
CA ALA A 23 -14.35 16.49 -5.17
C ALA A 23 -12.97 15.91 -4.85
N LYS A 24 -12.19 15.54 -5.88
CA LYS A 24 -10.80 15.05 -5.74
C LYS A 24 -9.92 16.03 -4.95
N LEU A 25 -9.94 17.32 -5.31
CA LEU A 25 -9.15 18.34 -4.62
C LEU A 25 -9.63 18.60 -3.19
N ALA A 26 -10.94 18.53 -2.94
CA ALA A 26 -11.49 18.67 -1.59
C ALA A 26 -11.05 17.51 -0.70
N MET A 27 -11.13 16.28 -1.20
CA MET A 27 -10.68 15.10 -0.47
C MET A 27 -9.17 15.13 -0.23
N LYS A 28 -8.37 15.48 -1.24
CA LYS A 28 -6.91 15.67 -1.08
C LYS A 28 -6.57 16.66 0.04
N ARG A 29 -7.22 17.82 0.06
CA ARG A 29 -7.00 18.83 1.13
C ARG A 29 -7.45 18.31 2.49
N LYS A 30 -8.58 17.61 2.57
CA LYS A 30 -9.07 16.97 3.80
C LYS A 30 -8.06 15.95 4.30
N ALA A 31 -7.65 15.00 3.46
CA ALA A 31 -6.69 13.98 3.83
C ALA A 31 -5.35 14.56 4.28
N ASN A 32 -4.79 15.55 3.57
CA ASN A 32 -3.57 16.22 4.02
C ASN A 32 -3.74 16.91 5.38
N ARG A 33 -4.92 17.47 5.67
CA ARG A 33 -5.16 18.10 6.98
C ARG A 33 -5.17 17.06 8.11
N LEU A 34 -5.80 15.91 7.90
CA LEU A 34 -6.05 14.91 8.95
C LEU A 34 -4.89 13.91 9.09
N LEU A 35 -4.24 13.53 7.97
CA LEU A 35 -3.30 12.42 7.92
C LEU A 35 -1.83 12.84 7.77
N ARG A 36 -1.49 14.12 7.54
CA ARG A 36 -0.09 14.53 7.33
C ARG A 36 0.85 14.17 8.48
N HIS A 37 0.32 14.13 9.71
CA HIS A 37 1.09 13.81 10.91
C HIS A 37 1.13 12.31 11.21
N LYS A 38 0.42 11.51 10.40
CA LYS A 38 0.35 10.06 10.48
C LYS A 38 1.21 9.38 9.42
N GLU A 39 2.08 10.13 8.75
CA GLU A 39 3.01 9.56 7.79
C GLU A 39 3.95 8.61 8.53
N ASN A 40 4.03 7.37 8.07
CA ASN A 40 4.67 6.23 8.70
C ASN A 40 3.96 5.66 9.93
N ASP A 41 2.73 6.07 10.23
CA ASP A 41 1.88 5.43 11.23
C ASP A 41 0.87 4.47 10.58
N SER A 42 0.24 3.64 11.42
CA SER A 42 -0.83 2.74 11.02
C SER A 42 -2.14 3.51 10.84
N VAL A 43 -2.86 3.20 9.76
CA VAL A 43 -4.18 3.75 9.44
C VAL A 43 -5.11 2.60 9.07
N LEU A 44 -6.34 2.65 9.55
CA LEU A 44 -7.34 1.64 9.21
C LEU A 44 -8.04 2.04 7.91
N LEU A 45 -7.93 1.19 6.91
CA LEU A 45 -8.77 1.22 5.71
C LEU A 45 -10.03 0.39 6.00
N ARG A 46 -11.21 0.94 5.77
CA ARG A 46 -12.47 0.27 6.11
C ARG A 46 -13.53 0.45 5.03
N SER A 47 -14.23 -0.64 4.69
CA SER A 47 -15.39 -0.57 3.81
C SER A 47 -16.53 0.18 4.51
N PRO A 48 -17.27 1.08 3.83
CA PRO A 48 -18.50 1.65 4.37
C PRO A 48 -19.55 0.58 4.70
N ASP A 49 -19.49 -0.56 4.01
CA ASP A 49 -20.43 -1.68 4.17
C ASP A 49 -19.94 -2.71 5.21
N ALA A 50 -18.86 -2.43 5.93
CA ALA A 50 -18.30 -3.29 6.97
C ALA A 50 -19.14 -3.25 8.27
N LEU A 51 -20.33 -3.86 8.21
CA LEU A 51 -21.30 -3.90 9.32
C LEU A 51 -20.85 -4.81 10.47
N GLU A 52 -20.04 -5.82 10.17
CA GLU A 52 -19.55 -6.80 11.15
C GLU A 52 -18.30 -6.31 11.90
N TYR A 53 -17.71 -5.17 11.52
CA TYR A 53 -16.56 -4.62 12.25
C TYR A 53 -16.93 -4.36 13.72
N PRO A 54 -16.09 -4.76 14.68
CA PRO A 54 -14.72 -5.27 14.52
C PRO A 54 -14.62 -6.81 14.52
N ASN A 55 -15.72 -7.54 14.42
CA ASN A 55 -15.74 -9.00 14.51
C ASN A 55 -15.37 -9.67 13.17
N ALA A 56 -14.09 -9.99 12.97
CA ALA A 56 -13.63 -10.70 11.77
C ALA A 56 -14.02 -12.19 11.75
N GLU A 57 -14.24 -12.82 12.91
CA GLU A 57 -14.54 -14.26 13.00
C GLU A 57 -15.86 -14.63 12.31
N GLY A 58 -16.79 -13.68 12.23
CA GLY A 58 -18.08 -13.85 11.55
C GLY A 58 -18.01 -13.75 10.02
N ILE A 59 -16.87 -13.37 9.43
CA ILE A 59 -16.74 -13.14 7.99
C ILE A 59 -15.98 -14.31 7.33
N PRO A 60 -16.63 -15.10 6.48
CA PRO A 60 -15.96 -16.15 5.71
C PRO A 60 -14.83 -15.58 4.85
N ASP A 61 -13.66 -16.23 4.88
CA ASP A 61 -12.47 -15.85 4.11
C ASP A 61 -12.00 -14.40 4.35
N PHE A 62 -12.20 -13.83 5.54
CA PHE A 62 -11.76 -12.46 5.89
C PHE A 62 -10.31 -12.16 5.48
N GLU A 63 -9.39 -13.09 5.74
CA GLU A 63 -7.97 -12.97 5.36
C GLU A 63 -7.71 -12.82 3.84
N LYS A 64 -8.61 -13.32 2.99
CA LYS A 64 -8.50 -13.24 1.53
C LYS A 64 -9.31 -12.08 0.96
N ARG A 65 -10.40 -11.70 1.62
CA ARG A 65 -11.34 -10.65 1.20
C ARG A 65 -11.75 -9.82 2.42
N PRO A 66 -10.80 -9.09 3.00
CA PRO A 66 -11.06 -8.33 4.21
C PRO A 66 -12.00 -7.17 3.87
N GLN A 67 -12.87 -6.83 4.82
CA GLN A 67 -13.69 -5.61 4.72
C GLN A 67 -13.02 -4.41 5.42
N TRP A 68 -11.90 -4.65 6.12
CA TRP A 68 -11.04 -3.64 6.71
C TRP A 68 -9.60 -4.15 6.81
N LEU A 69 -8.63 -3.24 6.75
CA LEU A 69 -7.20 -3.52 6.70
C LEU A 69 -6.44 -2.44 7.46
N VAL A 70 -5.53 -2.81 8.35
CA VAL A 70 -4.57 -1.85 8.92
C VAL A 70 -3.35 -1.80 8.03
N ARG A 71 -2.97 -0.61 7.56
CA ARG A 71 -1.77 -0.43 6.73
C ARG A 71 -0.99 0.81 7.13
N LYS A 72 0.33 0.73 7.00
CA LYS A 72 1.21 1.87 7.18
C LYS A 72 0.93 2.90 6.09
N TYR A 73 0.57 4.11 6.50
CA TYR A 73 0.33 5.22 5.60
C TYR A 73 1.67 5.88 5.21
N LEU A 74 1.92 6.00 3.91
CA LEU A 74 3.18 6.54 3.37
C LEU A 74 3.07 7.99 2.91
N GLY A 75 1.90 8.61 3.09
CA GLY A 75 1.60 9.93 2.53
C GLY A 75 0.68 9.85 1.32
N PHE A 76 0.78 10.80 0.41
CA PHE A 76 -0.06 10.83 -0.78
C PHE A 76 0.70 11.37 -1.98
N ASN A 77 0.22 11.01 -3.17
CA ASN A 77 0.74 11.51 -4.43
C ASN A 77 -0.33 12.33 -5.19
N HIS A 78 -0.15 12.48 -6.50
CA HIS A 78 -1.10 13.22 -7.32
C HIS A 78 -2.45 12.49 -7.47
N ASP A 79 -2.46 11.17 -7.27
CA ASP A 79 -3.59 10.30 -7.55
C ASP A 79 -4.39 9.91 -6.29
N GLY A 80 -3.69 9.59 -5.19
CA GLY A 80 -4.36 9.15 -3.97
C GLY A 80 -3.44 9.01 -2.76
N LEU A 81 -3.97 8.35 -1.74
CA LEU A 81 -3.26 7.99 -0.51
C LEU A 81 -2.42 6.73 -0.75
N GLU A 82 -1.18 6.74 -0.30
CA GLU A 82 -0.23 5.65 -0.46
C GLU A 82 -0.15 4.80 0.81
N PHE A 83 -0.20 3.49 0.65
CA PHE A 83 -0.11 2.52 1.74
C PHE A 83 0.89 1.43 1.41
N LEU A 84 1.70 1.06 2.40
CA LEU A 84 2.65 -0.03 2.27
C LEU A 84 1.91 -1.37 2.29
N LEU A 85 1.99 -2.14 1.20
CA LEU A 85 1.34 -3.46 1.10
C LEU A 85 2.28 -4.59 1.46
N HIS A 86 3.50 -4.53 0.90
CA HIS A 86 4.54 -5.53 1.10
C HIS A 86 5.89 -4.85 1.30
N ARG A 87 6.71 -5.42 2.16
CA ARG A 87 8.08 -4.98 2.40
C ARG A 87 9.00 -6.17 2.56
N HIS A 88 10.04 -6.22 1.75
CA HIS A 88 10.98 -7.33 1.69
C HIS A 88 12.41 -6.82 1.82
N PHE A 89 13.27 -7.61 2.47
CA PHE A 89 14.71 -7.37 2.45
C PHE A 89 15.21 -7.43 1.02
N ALA A 90 15.96 -6.40 0.61
CA ALA A 90 16.44 -6.27 -0.75
C ALA A 90 17.90 -5.84 -0.83
N TYR A 91 18.44 -5.99 -2.03
CA TYR A 91 19.75 -5.54 -2.45
C TYR A 91 19.56 -4.56 -3.61
N LEU A 92 20.31 -3.46 -3.60
CA LEU A 92 20.41 -2.54 -4.72
C LEU A 92 21.89 -2.26 -4.98
N ALA A 93 22.33 -2.53 -6.21
CA ALA A 93 23.70 -2.31 -6.61
C ALA A 93 24.03 -0.82 -6.81
N ASP A 94 25.34 -0.53 -6.86
CA ASP A 94 25.88 0.82 -7.14
C ASP A 94 25.55 1.36 -8.54
N ASP A 95 25.04 0.52 -9.44
CA ASP A 95 24.59 0.92 -10.77
C ASP A 95 23.17 1.52 -10.79
N GLU A 96 22.52 1.60 -9.62
CA GLU A 96 21.15 2.10 -9.41
C GLU A 96 20.08 1.37 -10.25
N LYS A 97 20.41 0.16 -10.72
CA LYS A 97 19.58 -0.57 -11.67
C LYS A 97 19.42 -2.03 -11.26
N SER A 98 20.52 -2.70 -10.95
CA SER A 98 20.52 -4.11 -10.59
C SER A 98 20.03 -4.31 -9.16
N TRP A 99 18.98 -5.11 -8.98
CA TRP A 99 18.39 -5.36 -7.66
C TRP A 99 18.05 -6.84 -7.44
N ASP A 100 17.85 -7.24 -6.18
CA ASP A 100 17.27 -8.53 -5.83
C ASP A 100 16.51 -8.41 -4.50
N ALA A 101 15.61 -9.32 -4.20
CA ALA A 101 14.83 -9.32 -2.96
C ALA A 101 14.56 -10.72 -2.43
N MET A 102 14.51 -10.82 -1.10
CA MET A 102 14.10 -12.02 -0.38
C MET A 102 12.60 -11.95 -0.08
N LEU A 103 11.79 -12.71 -0.82
CA LEU A 103 10.33 -12.70 -0.73
C LEU A 103 9.77 -13.69 0.31
N CYS A 104 10.64 -14.37 1.07
CA CYS A 104 10.25 -15.39 2.04
C CYS A 104 9.57 -14.84 3.30
N CYS A 105 9.65 -13.53 3.53
CA CYS A 105 9.01 -12.81 4.63
C CYS A 105 8.53 -11.43 4.19
N ASP A 106 7.44 -10.96 4.78
CA ASP A 106 6.85 -9.64 4.52
C ASP A 106 6.77 -8.81 5.81
N ASP A 107 7.52 -7.71 5.85
CA ASP A 107 7.67 -6.80 6.99
C ASP A 107 6.80 -5.52 6.85
N ALA A 108 5.77 -5.54 5.99
CA ALA A 108 4.92 -4.36 5.76
C ALA A 108 3.99 -4.00 6.91
N VAL A 109 3.55 -4.99 7.70
CA VAL A 109 2.53 -4.82 8.74
C VAL A 109 3.13 -5.06 10.12
N ASP A 110 2.90 -4.12 11.03
CA ASP A 110 3.13 -4.34 12.46
C ASP A 110 1.90 -5.05 13.05
N LEU A 111 2.08 -6.29 13.48
CA LEU A 111 1.01 -7.11 14.07
C LEU A 111 0.54 -6.58 15.43
N ARG A 112 1.26 -5.63 16.03
CA ARG A 112 0.80 -4.92 17.24
C ARG A 112 -0.39 -4.00 16.93
N ASP A 113 -0.48 -3.53 15.69
CA ASP A 113 -1.49 -2.58 15.24
C ASP A 113 -2.64 -3.27 14.48
N ASP A 114 -2.42 -4.49 13.96
CA ASP A 114 -3.42 -5.28 13.20
C ASP A 114 -3.86 -6.53 13.96
N TYR A 115 -4.85 -6.39 14.85
CA TYR A 115 -5.39 -7.50 15.65
C TYR A 115 -6.11 -8.58 14.84
N TRP A 116 -6.50 -8.28 13.60
CA TRP A 116 -7.28 -9.19 12.77
C TRP A 116 -6.42 -10.11 11.91
N ARG A 117 -5.12 -9.84 11.85
CA ARG A 117 -4.19 -10.55 10.96
C ARG A 117 -3.30 -11.51 11.74
N SER A 118 -3.14 -12.69 11.17
CA SER A 118 -2.17 -13.69 11.67
C SER A 118 -0.76 -13.46 11.10
N ASP A 119 0.27 -13.70 11.92
CA ASP A 119 1.66 -13.71 11.43
C ASP A 119 1.83 -14.87 10.45
N LYS A 120 2.13 -14.54 9.19
CA LYS A 120 2.45 -15.53 8.15
C LYS A 120 3.95 -15.75 8.00
N ASN A 121 4.78 -14.93 8.65
CA ASN A 121 6.22 -15.06 8.57
C ASN A 121 6.68 -16.25 9.42
N SER A 122 7.43 -17.15 8.82
CA SER A 122 8.20 -18.11 9.62
C SER A 122 9.31 -17.35 10.34
N ARG A 123 9.27 -17.30 11.68
CA ARG A 123 10.30 -16.65 12.50
C ARG A 123 11.71 -17.15 12.16
N ALA A 124 11.85 -18.45 11.87
CA ALA A 124 13.13 -19.03 11.46
C ALA A 124 13.60 -18.49 10.10
N LYS A 125 12.73 -18.49 9.08
CA LYS A 125 13.07 -17.94 7.75
C LYS A 125 13.35 -16.44 7.80
N ARG A 126 12.56 -15.67 8.56
CA ARG A 126 12.80 -14.23 8.73
C ARG A 126 14.15 -13.97 9.39
N ASN A 127 14.54 -14.76 10.39
CA ASN A 127 15.84 -14.63 11.04
C ASN A 127 17.00 -14.98 10.10
N GLU A 128 16.84 -16.03 9.29
CA GLU A 128 17.79 -16.39 8.24
C GLU A 128 17.95 -15.26 7.20
N ALA A 129 16.83 -14.72 6.71
CA ALA A 129 16.82 -13.59 5.79
C ALA A 129 17.47 -12.34 6.39
N TRP A 130 17.18 -12.03 7.66
CA TRP A 130 17.82 -10.92 8.38
C TRP A 130 19.33 -11.06 8.41
N HIS A 131 19.86 -12.22 8.80
CA HIS A 131 21.31 -12.44 8.85
C HIS A 131 21.97 -12.38 7.46
N ALA A 132 21.32 -12.92 6.44
CA ALA A 132 21.79 -12.81 5.06
C ALA A 132 21.82 -11.35 4.58
N TRP A 133 20.82 -10.56 4.96
CA TRP A 133 20.72 -9.14 4.61
C TRP A 133 21.76 -8.30 5.36
N GLU A 134 21.94 -8.53 6.65
CA GLU A 134 22.89 -7.82 7.51
C GLU A 134 24.35 -8.04 7.09
N ALA A 135 24.66 -9.18 6.48
CA ALA A 135 25.97 -9.48 5.92
C ALA A 135 26.34 -8.65 4.67
N ILE A 136 25.36 -7.98 4.04
CA ILE A 136 25.58 -7.11 2.88
C ILE A 136 26.11 -5.75 3.34
N PRO A 137 27.08 -5.13 2.62
CA PRO A 137 27.51 -3.77 2.88
C PRO A 137 26.31 -2.81 3.00
N GLU A 138 26.33 -1.93 4.00
CA GLU A 138 25.20 -1.03 4.29
C GLU A 138 24.74 -0.21 3.09
N LYS A 139 25.68 0.27 2.28
CA LYS A 139 25.38 1.02 1.05
C LYS A 139 24.43 0.24 0.13
N ASP A 140 24.59 -1.08 0.03
CA ASP A 140 23.88 -1.94 -0.90
C ASP A 140 22.63 -2.59 -0.30
N ARG A 141 22.42 -2.43 1.01
CA ARG A 141 21.19 -2.87 1.67
C ARG A 141 20.04 -1.99 1.22
N ALA A 142 18.94 -2.63 0.84
CA ALA A 142 17.74 -1.96 0.38
C ALA A 142 16.47 -2.61 0.93
N TRP A 143 15.35 -1.93 0.76
CA TRP A 143 14.00 -2.47 0.93
C TRP A 143 13.32 -2.51 -0.43
N LEU A 144 12.71 -3.65 -0.76
CA LEU A 144 11.68 -3.74 -1.79
C LEU A 144 10.34 -3.44 -1.12
N GLU A 145 9.66 -2.40 -1.58
CA GLU A 145 8.36 -2.00 -1.08
C GLU A 145 7.34 -2.02 -2.22
N VAL A 146 6.21 -2.69 -1.99
CA VAL A 146 5.04 -2.64 -2.87
C VAL A 146 4.03 -1.71 -2.24
N VAL A 147 3.66 -0.67 -2.98
CA VAL A 147 2.77 0.39 -2.52
C VAL A 147 1.43 0.30 -3.25
N GLY A 148 0.35 0.39 -2.49
CA GLY A 148 -1.02 0.49 -2.99
C GLY A 148 -1.53 1.91 -2.87
N ILE A 149 -2.30 2.34 -3.86
CA ILE A 149 -2.90 3.69 -3.90
C ILE A 149 -4.41 3.57 -3.76
N VAL A 150 -4.98 4.26 -2.78
CA VAL A 150 -6.42 4.52 -2.67
C VAL A 150 -6.71 5.90 -3.29
N PRO A 151 -7.35 5.96 -4.48
CA PRO A 151 -7.61 7.23 -5.16
C PRO A 151 -8.47 8.16 -4.33
N PHE A 152 -8.20 9.47 -4.40
CA PHE A 152 -8.98 10.46 -3.66
C PHE A 152 -10.47 10.46 -3.99
N GLU A 153 -10.82 10.15 -5.24
CA GLU A 153 -12.20 10.03 -5.71
C GLU A 153 -12.96 8.82 -5.16
N ASP A 154 -12.26 7.79 -4.68
CA ASP A 154 -12.88 6.59 -4.11
C ASP A 154 -13.09 6.70 -2.59
N ILE A 155 -12.42 7.65 -1.94
CA ILE A 155 -12.55 7.87 -0.50
C ILE A 155 -13.89 8.56 -0.22
N LEU A 156 -14.70 7.94 0.63
CA LEU A 156 -16.00 8.44 1.05
C LEU A 156 -15.90 9.31 2.30
N GLY A 157 -14.95 8.99 3.17
CA GLY A 157 -14.80 9.63 4.47
C GLY A 157 -13.44 9.36 5.09
N ILE A 158 -13.06 10.24 6.00
CA ILE A 158 -11.91 10.03 6.89
C ILE A 158 -12.42 10.44 8.26
N ASP A 159 -12.33 9.50 9.19
CA ASP A 159 -12.44 9.73 10.63
C ASP A 159 -11.02 9.93 11.18
N GLU A 160 -10.78 11.06 11.85
CA GLU A 160 -9.47 11.40 12.42
C GLU A 160 -9.26 10.82 13.82
N ILE A 161 -10.35 10.40 14.48
CA ILE A 161 -10.34 10.00 15.89
C ILE A 161 -10.14 8.49 16.05
N GLY A 162 -10.77 7.70 15.17
CA GLY A 162 -10.82 6.25 15.33
C GLY A 162 -11.85 5.82 16.38
N ASP A 163 -11.66 4.64 16.96
CA ASP A 163 -12.58 4.07 17.96
C ASP A 163 -11.85 3.26 19.05
N ASP A 164 -12.62 2.51 19.85
CA ASP A 164 -12.14 1.67 20.95
C ASP A 164 -11.36 0.42 20.52
N TYR A 165 -11.43 0.05 19.24
CA TYR A 165 -10.69 -1.09 18.66
C TYR A 165 -9.47 -0.64 17.88
N PHE A 166 -9.55 0.51 17.22
CA PHE A 166 -8.43 1.12 16.51
C PHE A 166 -8.48 2.64 16.67
N SER A 167 -7.63 3.16 17.55
CA SER A 167 -7.61 4.55 18.01
C SER A 167 -6.92 5.54 17.04
N ASP A 168 -6.44 5.05 15.90
CA ASP A 168 -5.86 5.86 14.84
C ASP A 168 -6.90 6.11 13.72
N PRO A 169 -6.64 7.04 12.78
CA PRO A 169 -7.62 7.42 11.76
C PRO A 169 -8.16 6.26 10.92
N HIS A 170 -9.44 6.35 10.56
CA HIS A 170 -10.10 5.42 9.63
C HIS A 170 -10.34 6.12 8.28
N VAL A 171 -9.94 5.46 7.20
CA VAL A 171 -10.23 5.89 5.83
C VAL A 171 -11.30 4.97 5.26
N TYR A 172 -12.46 5.55 4.95
CA TYR A 172 -13.58 4.81 4.36
C TYR A 172 -13.50 4.83 2.84
N ALA A 173 -13.36 3.65 2.25
CA ALA A 173 -13.34 3.45 0.79
C ALA A 173 -13.99 2.10 0.44
N PRO A 174 -14.62 1.95 -0.74
CA PRO A 174 -15.24 0.68 -1.13
C PRO A 174 -14.22 -0.46 -1.30
N PHE A 175 -14.52 -1.63 -0.73
CA PHE A 175 -13.70 -2.84 -0.87
C PHE A 175 -14.20 -3.72 -2.03
N ASN A 176 -14.05 -3.23 -3.27
CA ASN A 176 -14.51 -3.92 -4.46
C ASN A 176 -13.40 -4.78 -5.12
N GLY A 177 -13.46 -6.10 -4.94
CA GLY A 177 -12.60 -7.06 -5.64
C GLY A 177 -11.35 -7.51 -4.85
N LYS A 178 -10.40 -8.17 -5.54
CA LYS A 178 -9.28 -8.88 -4.90
C LYS A 178 -8.28 -7.93 -4.22
N ASN A 179 -8.01 -6.76 -4.80
CA ASN A 179 -6.96 -5.86 -4.33
C ASN A 179 -7.52 -4.62 -3.63
N ALA A 180 -8.79 -4.67 -3.22
CA ALA A 180 -9.45 -3.50 -2.67
C ALA A 180 -8.87 -3.10 -1.30
N PRO A 181 -8.87 -1.80 -0.96
CA PRO A 181 -9.45 -0.67 -1.69
C PRO A 181 -8.49 -0.02 -2.71
N PHE A 182 -7.41 -0.70 -3.09
CA PHE A 182 -6.36 -0.12 -3.93
C PHE A 182 -6.69 -0.25 -5.42
N ARG A 183 -6.47 0.84 -6.19
CA ARG A 183 -6.68 0.87 -7.64
C ARG A 183 -5.38 0.83 -8.43
N HIS A 184 -4.32 1.41 -7.89
CA HIS A 184 -3.01 1.48 -8.53
C HIS A 184 -1.93 0.94 -7.59
N PHE A 185 -0.87 0.40 -8.18
CA PHE A 185 0.24 -0.21 -7.47
C PHE A 185 1.55 0.17 -8.14
N TYR A 186 2.60 0.28 -7.35
CA TYR A 186 3.96 0.33 -7.86
C TYR A 186 4.91 -0.36 -6.89
N ALA A 187 6.02 -0.86 -7.40
CA ALA A 187 7.14 -1.32 -6.60
C ALA A 187 8.22 -0.23 -6.56
N ARG A 188 8.94 -0.15 -5.44
CA ARG A 188 10.20 0.59 -5.35
C ARG A 188 11.23 -0.23 -4.60
N VAL A 189 12.46 -0.20 -5.07
CA VAL A 189 13.61 -0.69 -4.31
C VAL A 189 14.41 0.53 -3.87
N GLN A 190 14.59 0.69 -2.56
CA GLN A 190 15.22 1.87 -1.97
C GLN A 190 16.33 1.47 -1.00
N SER A 191 17.51 2.09 -1.15
CA SER A 191 18.63 1.88 -0.21
C SER A 191 18.27 2.32 1.22
N VAL A 192 18.87 1.65 2.21
CA VAL A 192 18.69 2.00 3.63
C VAL A 192 19.51 3.21 4.05
N SER A 193 20.60 3.49 3.33
CA SER A 193 21.51 4.59 3.63
C SER A 193 20.81 5.94 3.44
N THR A 194 20.89 6.80 4.44
CA THR A 194 20.38 8.17 4.39
C THR A 194 21.33 9.14 3.66
N PHE A 195 22.61 8.79 3.54
CA PHE A 195 23.63 9.62 2.89
C PHE A 195 23.70 9.39 1.38
N ASP A 196 23.33 8.20 0.92
CA ASP A 196 23.32 7.81 -0.50
C ASP A 196 21.98 7.12 -0.82
N LEU A 197 20.94 7.94 -0.93
CA LEU A 197 19.57 7.52 -1.16
C LEU A 197 19.37 7.16 -2.63
N ARG A 198 19.46 5.88 -2.93
CA ARG A 198 19.30 5.30 -4.28
C ARG A 198 17.95 4.61 -4.38
N ARG A 199 17.29 4.77 -5.52
CA ARG A 199 15.94 4.25 -5.74
C ARG A 199 15.75 3.80 -7.19
N VAL A 200 15.09 2.67 -7.36
CA VAL A 200 14.60 2.19 -8.65
C VAL A 200 13.13 1.80 -8.52
N TRP A 201 12.36 1.97 -9.59
CA TRP A 201 10.93 1.64 -9.67
C TRP A 201 10.73 0.56 -10.73
N PRO A 202 10.98 -0.72 -10.39
CA PRO A 202 10.80 -1.81 -11.34
C PRO A 202 9.33 -1.92 -11.76
N SER A 203 9.11 -2.04 -13.07
CA SER A 203 7.78 -2.22 -13.66
C SER A 203 7.35 -3.69 -13.63
N ASP A 204 8.33 -4.61 -13.59
CA ASP A 204 8.13 -6.06 -13.47
C ASP A 204 9.10 -6.67 -12.45
N GLU A 205 8.72 -7.80 -11.84
CA GLU A 205 9.55 -8.49 -10.83
C GLU A 205 10.89 -9.01 -11.39
N GLN A 206 11.00 -9.23 -12.70
CA GLN A 206 12.23 -9.71 -13.34
C GLN A 206 13.05 -8.59 -13.98
N GLU A 207 12.50 -7.38 -14.08
CA GLU A 207 13.20 -6.24 -14.70
C GLU A 207 14.46 -5.91 -13.89
N ASP A 208 15.63 -6.07 -14.51
CA ASP A 208 16.93 -5.81 -13.91
C ASP A 208 17.22 -6.56 -12.60
N ARG A 209 16.46 -7.65 -12.36
CA ARG A 209 16.66 -8.49 -11.19
C ARG A 209 17.87 -9.40 -11.39
N VAL A 210 18.82 -9.30 -10.48
CA VAL A 210 19.99 -10.19 -10.39
C VAL A 210 19.77 -11.28 -9.34
N VAL A 211 20.60 -12.32 -9.35
CA VAL A 211 20.56 -13.38 -8.33
C VAL A 211 21.61 -13.09 -7.27
N LYS A 212 21.20 -12.38 -6.21
CA LYS A 212 22.06 -12.07 -5.06
C LYS A 212 21.78 -12.97 -3.87
N PHE A 213 20.52 -13.39 -3.70
CA PHE A 213 20.09 -14.21 -2.56
C PHE A 213 19.88 -15.68 -2.94
N PRO A 214 20.02 -16.62 -1.98
CA PRO A 214 19.67 -18.02 -2.17
C PRO A 214 18.21 -18.21 -2.62
N ALA A 215 17.96 -19.19 -3.47
CA ALA A 215 16.62 -19.45 -4.03
C ALA A 215 15.53 -19.58 -2.95
N GLY A 216 15.80 -20.32 -1.87
CA GLY A 216 14.83 -20.53 -0.79
C GLY A 216 14.42 -19.27 -0.02
N LEU A 217 15.19 -18.17 -0.12
CA LEU A 217 14.86 -16.87 0.45
C LEU A 217 14.16 -15.95 -0.56
N ARG A 218 14.33 -16.21 -1.87
CA ARG A 218 13.70 -15.43 -2.96
C ARG A 218 12.27 -15.85 -3.27
N GLU A 219 11.84 -17.03 -2.79
CA GLU A 219 10.51 -17.57 -3.03
C GLU A 219 9.49 -17.08 -1.99
N ARG A 220 8.27 -16.77 -2.45
CA ARG A 220 7.13 -16.46 -1.57
C ARG A 220 6.67 -17.74 -0.87
N PRO A 221 6.22 -17.69 0.39
CA PRO A 221 5.52 -18.82 1.00
C PRO A 221 4.30 -19.18 0.15
N ASP A 222 3.95 -20.46 0.06
CA ASP A 222 2.83 -21.00 -0.75
C ASP A 222 1.43 -20.43 -0.38
N ALA A 223 1.33 -19.44 0.51
CA ALA A 223 0.11 -18.91 1.10
C ALA A 223 -0.02 -17.37 1.16
N GLN A 224 0.65 -16.61 0.29
CA GLN A 224 0.41 -15.15 0.16
C GLN A 224 -0.36 -14.81 -1.13
N PRO A 225 -1.60 -14.27 -1.05
CA PRO A 225 -2.39 -13.86 -2.22
C PRO A 225 -1.87 -12.60 -2.91
#